data_AF-A0A957NZ21-F1
#
_entry.id   AF-A0A957NZ21-F1
#
_cell.length_a   1.000
_cell.length_b   1.000
_cell.length_c   1.000
_cell.angle_alpha   90.00
_cell.angle_beta   90.00
_cell.angle_gamma   90.00
#
_symmetry.space_group_name_H-M   'P 1'
#
loop_
_entity.id
_entity.type
_entity.pdbx_description
1 polymer ?
#
loop_
_entity_poly.entity_id
_entity_poly.type
_entity_poly.pdbx_seq_one_letter_code
_entity_poly.pdbx_strand_id
1 'polypeptide(L)'
;MPVCASGYNLKDVLAIINSIRLHSDQDIHTISQFYEDLLERMGGENKSAGEFYTPRPVIRFMVETMAPQIGETVYDPACGSAGFLVEA
;
A
#
# COMPACT_ATOMS: atom_id res chain seq x y z
N MET A 1 17.14 -11.09 13.89
CA MET A 1 16.81 -12.48 13.49
C MET A 1 16.61 -12.46 11.98
N PRO A 2 17.35 -13.24 11.17
CA PRO A 2 17.27 -13.07 9.72
C PRO A 2 15.92 -13.59 9.24
N VAL A 3 15.13 -12.69 8.65
CA VAL A 3 13.83 -12.98 8.03
C VAL A 3 14.09 -13.62 6.66
N CYS A 4 14.65 -14.83 6.71
CA CYS A 4 14.87 -15.78 5.61
C CYS A 4 15.24 -17.14 6.25
N ALA A 5 14.39 -17.64 7.15
CA ALA A 5 14.72 -18.82 7.98
C ALA A 5 14.67 -20.16 7.22
N SER A 6 14.15 -20.22 5.99
CA SER A 6 14.10 -21.42 5.15
C SER A 6 13.98 -21.06 3.67
N GLY A 7 14.86 -21.60 2.82
CA GLY A 7 14.78 -21.43 1.36
C GLY A 7 13.53 -22.04 0.73
N TYR A 8 12.89 -23.00 1.41
CA TYR A 8 11.62 -23.58 0.95
C TYR A 8 10.47 -22.57 1.05
N ASN A 9 10.39 -21.81 2.14
CA ASN A 9 9.36 -20.78 2.30
C ASN A 9 9.51 -19.70 1.22
N LEU A 10 10.75 -19.29 0.91
CA LEU A 10 11.00 -18.34 -0.16
C LEU A 10 10.55 -18.90 -1.52
N LYS A 11 10.86 -20.18 -1.81
CA LYS A 11 10.40 -20.86 -3.02
C LYS A 11 8.87 -20.87 -3.12
N ASP A 12 8.16 -21.16 -2.03
CA ASP A 12 6.71 -21.21 -2.01
C ASP A 12 6.09 -19.83 -2.26
N VAL A 13 6.62 -18.78 -1.61
CA VAL A 13 6.20 -17.39 -1.86
C VAL A 13 6.44 -16.99 -3.32
N LEU A 14 7.60 -17.33 -3.89
CA LEU A 14 7.92 -17.05 -5.29
C LEU A 14 6.98 -17.78 -6.25
N ALA A 15 6.60 -19.02 -5.95
CA ALA A 15 5.65 -19.76 -6.76
C ALA A 15 4.26 -19.10 -6.77
N ILE A 16 3.81 -18.59 -5.62
CA ILE A 16 2.54 -17.85 -5.51
C ILE A 16 2.62 -16.56 -6.32
N ILE A 17 3.67 -15.75 -6.16
CA ILE A 17 3.85 -14.49 -6.89
C ILE A 17 3.89 -14.75 -8.40
N ASN A 18 4.63 -15.77 -8.86
CA ASN A 18 4.74 -16.11 -10.27
C ASN A 18 3.42 -16.62 -10.88
N SER A 19 2.46 -17.05 -10.06
CA SER A 19 1.13 -17.48 -10.53
C SER A 19 0.19 -16.31 -10.81
N ILE A 20 0.51 -15.11 -10.32
CA ILE A 20 -0.29 -13.90 -10.52
C ILE A 20 -0.12 -13.43 -11.97
N ARG A 21 -1.23 -13.33 -12.71
CA ARG A 21 -1.24 -12.79 -14.07
C ARG A 21 -1.87 -11.41 -14.09
N LEU A 22 -1.09 -10.43 -14.55
CA LEU A 22 -1.53 -9.06 -14.79
C LEU A 22 -1.68 -8.87 -16.31
N HIS A 23 -2.90 -8.61 -16.78
CA HIS A 23 -3.21 -8.49 -18.21
C HIS A 23 -3.72 -7.09 -18.59
N SER A 24 -4.05 -6.25 -17.62
CA SER A 24 -4.60 -4.92 -17.82
C SER A 24 -4.24 -3.98 -16.66
N ASP A 25 -4.35 -2.67 -16.88
CA ASP A 25 -4.21 -1.66 -15.82
C ASP A 25 -5.24 -1.86 -14.69
N GLN A 26 -6.42 -2.38 -15.02
CA GLN A 26 -7.45 -2.75 -14.05
C GLN A 26 -6.97 -3.85 -13.07
N ASP A 27 -6.18 -4.80 -13.57
CA ASP A 27 -5.61 -5.86 -12.74
C ASP A 27 -4.57 -5.28 -11.77
N ILE A 28 -3.78 -4.30 -12.23
CA ILE A 28 -2.80 -3.60 -11.39
C ILE A 28 -3.50 -2.88 -10.24
N HIS A 29 -4.57 -2.13 -10.54
CA HIS A 29 -5.38 -1.47 -9.49
C HIS A 29 -5.96 -2.46 -8.48
N THR A 30 -6.41 -3.63 -8.96
CA THR A 30 -6.97 -4.68 -8.09
C THR A 30 -5.90 -5.24 -7.14
N ILE A 31 -4.67 -5.45 -7.62
CA ILE A 31 -3.56 -5.90 -6.77
C ILE A 31 -3.13 -4.79 -5.81
N SER A 32 -3.09 -3.54 -6.26
CA SER A 32 -2.79 -2.40 -5.37
C SER A 32 -3.81 -2.32 -4.23
N GLN A 33 -5.09 -2.52 -4.49
CA GLN A 33 -6.11 -2.60 -3.43
C GLN A 33 -5.85 -3.76 -2.47
N PHE A 34 -5.51 -4.95 -2.98
CA PHE A 34 -5.17 -6.08 -2.13
C PHE A 34 -3.92 -5.83 -1.27
N TYR A 35 -2.91 -5.15 -1.81
CA TYR A 35 -1.72 -4.74 -1.08
C TYR A 35 -2.08 -3.76 0.05
N GLU A 36 -2.97 -2.82 -0.21
CA GLU A 36 -3.48 -1.87 0.80
C GLU A 36 -4.29 -2.56 1.90
N ASP A 37 -5.14 -3.54 1.56
CA ASP A 37 -5.87 -4.34 2.55
C ASP A 37 -4.90 -5.12 3.45
N LEU A 38 -3.79 -5.64 2.90
CA LEU A 38 -2.76 -6.29 3.70
C LEU A 38 -2.06 -5.30 4.64
N LEU A 39 -1.76 -4.08 4.18
CA LEU A 39 -1.19 -3.03 5.02
C LEU A 39 -2.13 -2.63 6.16
N GLU A 40 -3.42 -2.47 5.88
CA GLU A 40 -4.43 -2.18 6.90
C GLU A 40 -4.49 -3.30 7.95
N ARG A 41 -4.55 -4.56 7.52
CA ARG A 41 -4.57 -5.73 8.42
C ARG A 41 -3.30 -5.81 9.27
N MET A 42 -2.14 -5.60 8.66
CA MET A 42 -0.86 -5.57 9.37
C MET A 42 -0.83 -4.44 10.41
N GLY A 43 -1.36 -3.26 10.07
CA GLY A 43 -1.48 -2.13 10.98
C GLY A 43 -2.43 -2.35 12.16
N GLY A 44 -3.52 -3.10 11.93
CA GLY A 44 -4.47 -3.48 12.98
C GLY A 44 -3.96 -4.58 13.93
N GLU A 45 -3.24 -5.57 13.40
CA GLU A 45 -2.76 -6.73 14.17
C GLU A 45 -1.43 -6.46 14.91
N ASN A 46 -0.56 -5.61 14.35
CA ASN A 46 0.72 -5.24 14.95
C ASN A 46 0.81 -3.73 15.15
N LYS A 47 0.82 -3.28 16.41
CA LYS A 47 0.88 -1.86 16.81
C LYS A 47 1.98 -1.03 16.11
N SER A 48 3.06 -1.65 15.65
CA SER A 48 4.16 -0.98 14.93
C SER A 48 3.92 -0.77 13.43
N ALA A 49 3.02 -1.50 12.78
CA ALA A 49 2.70 -1.28 11.36
C ALA A 49 1.67 -0.17 11.16
N GLY A 50 0.85 0.13 12.17
CA GLY A 50 -0.09 1.25 12.18
C GLY A 50 0.59 2.63 12.14
N GLU A 51 1.90 2.70 12.42
CA GLU A 51 2.68 3.94 12.32
C GLU A 51 2.81 4.45 10.88
N PHE A 52 2.62 3.58 9.88
CA PHE A 52 2.87 3.88 8.46
C PHE A 52 1.60 3.90 7.60
N TYR A 53 0.41 3.71 8.20
CA TYR A 53 -0.86 3.61 7.50
C TYR A 53 -1.87 4.64 8.01
N THR A 54 -2.44 5.41 7.08
CA THR A 54 -3.59 6.28 7.34
C THR A 54 -4.83 5.67 6.65
N PRO A 55 -5.98 5.54 7.33
CA PRO A 55 -7.20 4.99 6.72
C PRO A 55 -7.62 5.76 5.46
N ARG A 56 -7.96 5.02 4.40
CA ARG A 56 -8.32 5.60 3.09
C ARG A 56 -9.48 6.62 3.13
N PRO A 57 -10.55 6.44 3.95
CA PRO A 57 -11.57 7.46 4.08
C PRO A 57 -11.04 8.80 4.62
N VAL A 58 -10.03 8.78 5.49
CA VAL A 58 -9.41 10.00 6.03
C VAL A 58 -8.58 10.69 4.96
N ILE A 59 -7.77 9.93 4.22
CA ILE A 59 -6.98 10.46 3.09
C ILE A 59 -7.90 11.14 2.08
N ARG A 60 -8.94 10.45 1.61
CA ARG A 60 -9.90 10.98 0.63
C ARG A 60 -10.55 12.26 1.11
N PHE A 61 -11.06 12.26 2.34
CA PHE A 61 -11.67 13.46 2.92
C PHE A 61 -10.69 14.65 2.94
N MET A 62 -9.44 14.42 3.34
CA MET A 62 -8.42 15.46 3.38
C MET A 62 -8.06 15.98 1.99
N VAL A 63 -7.84 15.08 1.01
CA VAL A 63 -7.52 15.48 -0.37
C VAL A 63 -8.68 16.22 -1.02
N GLU A 64 -9.92 15.73 -0.87
CA GLU A 64 -11.13 16.41 -1.36
C GLU A 64 -11.27 17.81 -0.76
N THR A 65 -10.95 17.96 0.53
CA THR A 65 -11.00 19.25 1.23
C THR A 65 -9.87 20.20 0.79
N MET A 66 -8.68 19.67 0.54
CA MET A 66 -7.53 20.45 0.09
C MET A 66 -7.60 20.83 -1.40
N ALA A 67 -8.30 20.02 -2.21
CA ALA A 67 -8.55 20.24 -3.63
C ALA A 67 -7.30 20.67 -4.43
N PRO A 68 -6.20 19.89 -4.42
CA PRO A 68 -4.99 20.21 -5.16
C PRO A 68 -5.27 20.35 -6.66
N GLN A 69 -4.57 21.27 -7.32
CA GLN A 69 -4.75 21.59 -8.73
C GLN A 69 -3.54 21.16 -9.57
N ILE A 70 -3.79 20.88 -10.85
CA ILE A 70 -2.72 20.54 -11.80
C ILE A 70 -1.69 21.69 -11.85
N GLY A 71 -0.43 21.35 -11.64
CA GLY A 71 0.68 22.30 -11.60
C GLY A 71 1.08 22.73 -10.19
N GLU A 72 0.31 22.38 -9.16
CA GLU A 72 0.71 22.56 -7.77
C GLU A 72 1.68 21.45 -7.32
N THR A 73 2.39 21.70 -6.21
CA THR A 73 3.31 20.73 -5.61
C THR A 73 2.74 20.21 -4.30
N VAL A 74 2.67 18.89 -4.16
CA VAL A 74 2.22 18.22 -2.94
C VAL A 74 3.43 17.62 -2.22
N TYR A 75 3.53 17.85 -0.90
CA TYR A 75 4.62 17.34 -0.08
C TYR A 75 4.07 16.65 1.17
N ASP A 76 4.48 15.41 1.38
CA ASP A 76 4.19 14.63 2.59
C ASP A 76 5.51 14.18 3.24
N PRO A 77 5.94 14.80 4.36
CA PRO A 77 7.19 14.48 5.04
C PRO A 77 7.17 13.15 5.79
N ALA A 78 5.99 12.53 5.96
CA ALA A 78 5.79 11.31 6.73
C ALA A 78 4.93 10.32 5.94
N CYS A 79 5.24 10.17 4.65
CA CYS A 79 4.32 9.60 3.67
C CYS A 79 3.87 8.15 3.91
N GLY A 80 4.59 7.37 4.72
CA GLY A 80 4.22 5.97 5.00
C GLY A 80 4.06 5.17 3.69
N SER A 81 2.88 4.59 3.46
CA SER A 81 2.50 3.95 2.19
C SER A 81 2.26 4.91 1.01
N ALA A 82 2.61 6.20 1.17
CA ALA A 82 2.38 7.30 0.24
C ALA A 82 0.89 7.57 -0.07
N GLY A 83 0.00 7.27 0.87
CA GLY A 83 -1.44 7.31 0.61
C GLY A 83 -1.99 8.66 0.17
N PHE A 84 -1.50 9.77 0.75
CA PHE A 84 -1.87 11.12 0.33
C PHE A 84 -1.37 11.48 -1.06
N LEU A 85 -0.16 11.04 -1.43
CA LEU A 85 0.46 11.36 -2.72
C LEU A 85 -0.16 10.57 -3.88
N VAL A 86 -0.74 9.39 -3.60
CA VAL A 86 -1.44 8.59 -4.60
C VAL A 86 -2.85 9.12 -4.86
N GLU A 87 -3.49 9.74 -3.86
CA GLU A 87 -4.85 10.25 -3.98
C GLU A 87 -4.92 11.71 -4.48
N ALA A 88 -3.91 12.54 -4.18
CA ALA A 88 -3.80 13.95 -4.58
C ALA A 88 -3.46 14.16 -6.06
#